data_AF-A0A6V7TTL6-F1
#
_entry.id   AF-A0A6V7TTL6-F1
#
_cell.length_a   1.000
_cell.length_b   1.000
_cell.length_c   1.000
_cell.angle_alpha   90.00
_cell.angle_beta   90.00
_cell.angle_gamma   90.00
#
_symmetry.space_group_name_H-M   'P 1'
#
loop_
_entity.id
_entity.type
_entity.pdbx_description
1 polymer ?
#
loop_
_entity_poly.entity_id
_entity_poly.type
_entity_poly.pdbx_seq_one_letter_code
_entity_poly.pdbx_strand_id
1 'polypeptide(L)'
;MKFSLSLGVKRCRRNVEDWFRRVWEVGYVGPSLPKKKCTGKQEVPITEESVDTTRQQLMREWNVMQWLANPYLNAERERPYIEQYGDVVDQWRQSQIEAKQRKMPNKPKIFKVYDGNLEKRRANVGNMLHSHRTVEEQMKDLIRLTRWD
;
A
#
# COMPACT_ATOMS: atom_id res chain seq x y z
N MET A 1 -46.85 -18.36 34.24
CA MET A 1 -46.22 -17.07 34.59
C MET A 1 -45.50 -16.54 33.35
N LYS A 2 -45.91 -15.38 32.82
CA LYS A 2 -45.29 -14.75 31.64
C LYS A 2 -44.41 -13.60 32.12
N PHE A 3 -43.09 -13.71 31.97
CA PHE A 3 -42.17 -12.60 32.25
C PHE A 3 -41.96 -11.81 30.96
N SER A 4 -42.55 -10.62 30.87
CA SER A 4 -42.19 -9.63 29.85
C SER A 4 -41.09 -8.74 30.39
N LEU A 5 -39.83 -9.02 30.00
CA LEU A 5 -38.72 -8.11 30.21
C LEU A 5 -38.83 -6.96 29.20
N SER A 6 -39.49 -5.87 29.60
CA SER A 6 -39.38 -4.60 28.90
C SER A 6 -38.04 -3.94 29.27
N LEU A 7 -36.95 -4.45 28.71
CA LEU A 7 -35.68 -3.71 28.65
C LEU A 7 -35.87 -2.56 27.67
N GLY A 8 -36.24 -1.40 28.23
CA GLY A 8 -36.42 -0.14 27.52
C GLY A 8 -35.09 0.42 27.01
N VAL A 9 -34.45 -0.26 26.06
CA VAL A 9 -33.42 0.35 25.22
C VAL A 9 -34.13 1.35 24.32
N LYS A 10 -34.02 2.65 24.63
CA LYS A 10 -34.47 3.71 23.74
C LYS A 10 -33.72 3.60 22.42
N ARG A 11 -34.32 2.94 21.43
CA ARG A 11 -33.86 2.96 20.04
C ARG A 11 -34.02 4.39 19.53
N CYS A 12 -32.98 5.20 19.63
CA CYS A 12 -32.93 6.49 18.96
C CYS A 12 -32.84 6.23 17.44
N ARG A 13 -33.99 6.04 16.77
CA ARG A 13 -34.05 6.00 15.31
C ARG A 13 -33.81 7.43 14.79
N ARG A 14 -32.61 7.66 14.27
CA ARG A 14 -32.15 8.95 13.74
C ARG A 14 -33.15 9.51 12.72
N ASN A 15 -33.69 10.71 13.00
CA ASN A 15 -34.41 11.58 12.05
C ASN A 15 -35.46 10.90 11.16
N VAL A 16 -36.02 9.75 11.56
CA VAL A 16 -36.97 9.01 10.72
C VAL A 16 -38.21 9.86 10.45
N GLU A 17 -38.63 10.65 11.43
CA GLU A 17 -39.73 11.61 11.32
C GLU A 17 -39.45 12.72 10.27
N ASP A 18 -38.19 13.13 10.09
CA ASP A 18 -37.80 14.11 9.07
C ASP A 18 -37.59 13.45 7.70
N TRP A 19 -37.18 12.18 7.65
CA TRP A 19 -36.91 11.46 6.39
C TRP A 19 -38.18 11.23 5.57
N PHE A 20 -39.34 11.14 6.23
CA PHE A 20 -40.63 10.96 5.57
C PHE A 20 -41.38 12.25 5.26
N ARG A 21 -40.84 13.42 5.66
CA ARG A 21 -41.43 14.72 5.33
C ARG A 21 -40.85 15.25 4.02
N ARG A 22 -41.69 15.84 3.18
CA ARG A 22 -41.23 16.52 1.97
C ARG A 22 -40.54 17.83 2.36
N VAL A 23 -39.60 18.29 1.52
CA VAL A 23 -38.76 19.47 1.80
C VAL A 23 -39.58 20.72 2.16
N TRP A 24 -40.77 20.90 1.56
CA TRP A 24 -41.66 22.03 1.85
C TRP A 24 -42.57 21.85 3.08
N GLU A 25 -42.73 20.62 3.58
CA GLU A 25 -43.46 20.31 4.83
C GLU A 25 -42.61 20.60 6.07
N VAL A 26 -41.29 20.64 5.93
CA VAL A 26 -40.33 21.00 6.98
C VAL A 26 -40.31 22.51 7.23
N GLY A 27 -40.74 23.32 6.25
CA GLY A 27 -40.83 24.78 6.31
C GLY A 27 -39.47 25.50 6.24
N TYR A 28 -39.49 26.76 5.79
CA TYR A 28 -38.34 27.69 5.87
C TYR A 28 -38.19 28.22 7.30
N VAL A 29 -37.95 27.33 8.26
CA VAL A 29 -37.55 27.73 9.61
C VAL A 29 -36.03 27.87 9.62
N GLY A 30 -35.52 28.80 10.43
CA GLY A 30 -34.08 29.10 10.54
C GLY A 30 -33.19 27.87 10.77
N PRO A 31 -31.86 28.02 10.71
CA PRO A 31 -30.92 26.90 10.70
C PRO A 31 -31.25 25.91 11.81
N SER A 32 -31.54 24.65 11.41
CA SER A 32 -31.96 23.62 12.35
C SER A 32 -30.94 23.49 13.47
N LEU A 33 -31.40 23.44 14.74
CA LEU A 33 -30.56 23.04 15.86
C LEU A 33 -29.73 21.80 15.46
N PRO A 34 -28.46 21.70 15.89
CA PRO A 34 -27.62 20.57 15.52
C PRO A 34 -28.35 19.27 15.86
N LYS A 35 -28.58 18.45 14.83
CA LYS A 35 -29.26 17.15 14.91
C LYS A 35 -28.73 16.39 16.12
N LYS A 36 -29.63 15.89 16.98
CA LYS A 36 -29.27 15.14 18.21
C LYS A 36 -28.23 14.08 17.85
N LYS A 37 -26.96 14.28 18.25
CA LYS A 37 -25.94 13.24 18.14
C LYS A 37 -26.34 12.16 19.13
N CYS A 38 -26.74 10.99 18.62
CA CYS A 38 -27.00 9.84 19.49
C CYS A 38 -25.67 9.48 20.15
N THR A 39 -25.54 9.72 21.45
CA THR A 39 -24.36 9.44 22.27
C THR A 39 -24.15 7.94 22.53
N GLY A 40 -25.01 7.07 22.00
CA GLY A 40 -24.90 5.62 22.10
C GLY A 40 -24.56 4.97 20.76
N LYS A 41 -23.44 4.24 20.70
CA LYS A 41 -23.14 3.30 19.61
C LYS A 41 -24.19 2.19 19.64
N GLN A 42 -24.71 1.78 18.49
CA GLN A 42 -25.61 0.62 18.43
C GLN A 42 -24.85 -0.63 18.90
N GLU A 43 -25.47 -1.41 19.80
CA GLU A 43 -24.96 -2.73 20.16
C GLU A 43 -25.10 -3.64 18.93
N VAL A 44 -23.97 -3.98 18.31
CA VAL A 44 -23.92 -4.92 17.20
C VAL A 44 -23.61 -6.30 17.79
N PRO A 45 -24.45 -7.32 17.56
CA PRO A 45 -24.17 -8.66 18.05
C PRO A 45 -22.94 -9.23 17.33
N ILE A 46 -22.11 -9.97 18.07
CA ILE A 46 -20.96 -10.68 17.51
C ILE A 46 -21.49 -11.87 16.71
N THR A 47 -21.15 -11.94 15.42
CA THR A 47 -21.55 -13.05 14.54
C THR A 47 -20.50 -14.16 14.59
N GLU A 48 -20.90 -15.40 14.34
CA GLU A 48 -19.97 -16.54 14.27
C GLU A 48 -18.90 -16.31 13.19
N GLU A 49 -19.29 -15.75 12.03
CA GLU A 49 -18.36 -15.36 10.95
C GLU A 49 -17.28 -14.38 11.44
N SER A 50 -17.63 -13.42 12.30
CA SER A 50 -16.67 -12.48 12.87
C SER A 50 -15.68 -13.17 13.82
N VAL A 51 -16.12 -14.23 14.51
CA VAL A 51 -15.25 -15.04 15.38
C VAL A 51 -14.32 -15.92 14.54
N ASP A 52 -14.82 -16.50 13.45
CA ASP A 52 -14.00 -17.37 12.60
C ASP A 52 -12.97 -16.59 11.80
N THR A 53 -13.33 -15.42 11.28
CA THR A 53 -12.37 -14.52 10.62
C THR A 53 -11.25 -14.09 11.57
N THR A 54 -11.58 -13.73 12.80
CA THR A 54 -10.58 -13.35 13.81
C THR A 54 -9.69 -14.53 14.19
N ARG A 55 -10.23 -15.74 14.37
CA ARG A 55 -9.42 -16.96 14.59
C ARG A 55 -8.44 -17.20 13.44
N GLN A 56 -8.89 -17.10 12.19
CA GLN A 56 -8.02 -17.29 11.03
C GLN A 56 -6.91 -16.25 10.97
N GLN A 57 -7.21 -14.99 11.29
CA GLN A 57 -6.20 -13.92 11.35
C GLN A 57 -5.16 -14.22 12.44
N LEU A 58 -5.61 -14.59 13.64
CA LEU A 58 -4.71 -14.95 14.75
C LEU A 58 -3.80 -16.14 14.41
N MET A 59 -4.33 -17.17 13.74
CA MET A 59 -3.51 -18.30 13.30
C MET A 59 -2.43 -17.88 12.28
N ARG A 60 -2.78 -16.99 11.34
CA ARG A 60 -1.82 -16.46 10.36
C ARG A 60 -0.74 -15.63 11.04
N GLU A 61 -1.12 -14.76 11.96
CA GLU A 61 -0.19 -13.94 12.73
C GLU A 61 0.76 -14.80 13.56
N TRP A 62 0.23 -15.81 14.26
CA TRP A 62 1.03 -16.75 15.04
C TRP A 62 2.06 -17.48 14.17
N ASN A 63 1.65 -17.95 12.98
CA ASN A 63 2.57 -18.58 12.05
C ASN A 63 3.70 -17.63 11.64
N VAL A 64 3.36 -16.38 11.26
CA VAL A 64 4.38 -15.36 10.88
C VAL A 64 5.33 -15.09 12.04
N MET A 65 4.82 -14.96 13.26
CA MET A 65 5.63 -14.73 14.45
C MET A 65 6.59 -15.89 14.73
N GLN A 66 6.16 -17.14 14.53
CA GLN A 66 7.01 -18.31 14.71
C GLN A 66 8.24 -18.29 13.79
N TRP A 67 8.07 -17.86 12.53
CA TRP A 67 9.17 -17.72 11.59
C TRP A 67 10.09 -16.54 11.93
N LEU A 68 9.52 -15.40 12.33
CA LEU A 68 10.30 -14.22 12.72
C LEU A 68 11.10 -14.42 14.01
N ALA A 69 10.61 -15.26 14.93
CA ALA A 69 11.28 -15.56 16.18
C ALA A 69 12.57 -16.39 16.01
N ASN A 70 12.72 -17.11 14.89
CA ASN A 70 13.87 -17.96 14.61
C ASN A 70 14.62 -17.49 13.35
N PRO A 71 15.32 -16.35 13.42
CA PRO A 71 16.09 -15.85 12.28
C PRO A 71 17.27 -16.78 11.98
N TYR A 72 17.65 -16.84 10.69
CA TYR A 72 18.80 -17.64 10.25
C TYR A 72 20.15 -17.04 10.70
N LEU A 73 20.22 -15.72 10.80
CA LEU A 73 21.40 -14.98 11.24
C LEU A 73 21.11 -14.23 12.55
N ASN A 74 22.12 -14.18 13.41
CA ASN A 74 22.10 -13.36 14.61
C ASN A 74 22.72 -12.00 14.30
N ALA A 75 22.36 -10.98 15.09
CA ALA A 75 22.88 -9.62 14.94
C ALA A 75 24.42 -9.57 14.86
N GLU A 76 25.14 -10.38 15.65
CA GLU A 76 26.61 -10.43 15.62
C GLU A 76 27.17 -10.93 14.28
N ARG A 77 26.48 -11.89 13.63
CA ARG A 77 26.89 -12.42 12.32
C ARG A 77 26.57 -11.46 11.18
N GLU A 78 25.56 -10.60 11.34
CA GLU A 78 25.15 -9.61 10.34
C GLU A 78 26.02 -8.34 10.37
N ARG A 79 26.59 -7.98 11.53
CA ARG A 79 27.47 -6.80 11.69
C ARG A 79 28.53 -6.62 10.60
N PRO A 80 29.38 -7.62 10.26
CA PRO A 80 30.41 -7.41 9.24
C PRO A 80 29.84 -7.07 7.86
N TYR A 81 28.67 -7.63 7.52
CA TYR A 81 27.99 -7.30 6.27
C TYR A 81 27.48 -5.85 6.28
N ILE A 82 26.88 -5.42 7.38
CA ILE A 82 26.37 -4.05 7.55
C ILE A 82 27.52 -3.03 7.53
N GLU A 83 28.66 -3.34 8.15
CA GLU A 83 29.85 -2.47 8.10
C GLU A 83 30.42 -2.35 6.68
N GLN A 84 30.41 -3.44 5.91
CA GLN A 84 30.94 -3.46 4.54
C GLN A 84 30.01 -2.81 3.52
N TYR A 85 28.70 -3.07 3.61
CA TYR A 85 27.72 -2.70 2.58
C TYR A 85 26.69 -1.67 3.04
N GLY A 86 26.67 -1.31 4.32
CA GLY A 86 25.66 -0.44 4.92
C GLY A 86 24.36 -1.17 5.22
N ASP A 87 23.46 -0.48 5.93
CA ASP A 87 22.12 -0.97 6.24
C ASP A 87 21.24 -1.01 4.97
N VAL A 88 20.16 -1.79 5.01
CA VAL A 88 19.20 -1.96 3.91
C VAL A 88 18.62 -0.62 3.46
N VAL A 89 18.34 0.28 4.41
CA VAL A 89 17.83 1.62 4.12
C VAL A 89 18.85 2.44 3.33
N ASP A 90 20.13 2.33 3.66
CA ASP A 90 21.18 3.07 2.99
C ASP A 90 21.48 2.50 1.60
N GLN A 91 21.46 1.18 1.45
CA GLN A 91 21.53 0.53 0.14
C GLN A 91 20.36 0.95 -0.76
N TRP A 92 19.14 1.02 -0.20
CA TRP A 92 17.98 1.50 -0.94
C TRP A 92 18.18 2.96 -1.38
N ARG A 93 18.63 3.84 -0.49
CA ARG A 93 18.94 5.25 -0.85
C ARG A 93 20.01 5.35 -1.94
N GLN A 94 21.09 4.58 -1.83
CA GLN A 94 22.16 4.55 -2.84
C GLN A 94 21.63 4.10 -4.19
N SER A 95 20.78 3.05 -4.23
CA SER A 95 20.16 2.59 -5.47
C SER A 95 19.27 3.67 -6.11
N GLN A 96 18.56 4.47 -5.31
CA GLN A 96 17.78 5.60 -5.83
C GLN A 96 18.67 6.71 -6.40
N ILE A 97 19.79 7.01 -5.74
CA ILE A 97 20.78 7.99 -6.21
C ILE A 97 21.40 7.51 -7.52
N GLU A 98 21.84 6.25 -7.59
CA GLU A 98 22.41 5.65 -8.79
C GLU A 98 21.39 5.64 -9.92
N ALA A 99 20.14 5.25 -9.65
CA ALA A 99 19.05 5.30 -10.63
C ALA A 99 18.77 6.72 -11.12
N LYS A 100 18.98 7.74 -10.28
CA LYS A 100 18.86 9.15 -10.67
C LYS A 100 20.06 9.62 -11.48
N GLN A 101 21.27 9.21 -11.13
CA GLN A 101 22.51 9.52 -11.86
C GLN A 101 22.55 8.86 -13.24
N ARG A 102 22.01 7.64 -13.36
CA ARG A 102 21.84 6.94 -14.65
C ARG A 102 20.85 7.65 -15.58
N LYS A 103 19.88 8.38 -15.04
CA LYS A 103 18.94 9.18 -15.83
C LYS A 103 19.62 10.46 -16.30
N MET A 104 19.22 10.96 -17.48
CA MET A 104 19.70 12.26 -17.94
C MET A 104 19.46 13.35 -16.88
N PRO A 105 20.38 14.34 -16.74
CA PRO A 105 20.25 15.42 -15.77
C PRO A 105 18.94 16.22 -15.94
N ASN A 106 18.46 16.30 -17.17
CA ASN A 106 17.24 17.01 -17.52
C ASN A 106 16.05 16.05 -17.60
N LYS A 107 14.87 16.53 -17.15
CA LYS A 107 13.61 15.82 -17.37
C LYS A 107 13.43 15.57 -18.88
N PRO A 108 12.95 14.39 -19.29
CA PRO A 108 12.68 14.13 -20.69
C PRO A 108 11.75 15.22 -21.23
N LYS A 109 12.07 15.77 -22.40
CA LYS A 109 11.22 16.75 -23.07
C LYS A 109 9.89 16.07 -23.39
N ILE A 110 8.82 16.50 -22.72
CA ILE A 110 7.47 16.02 -22.99
C ILE A 110 7.00 16.75 -24.25
N PHE A 111 6.95 16.06 -25.39
CA PHE A 111 6.31 16.58 -26.58
C PHE A 111 4.81 16.28 -26.49
N LYS A 112 4.01 17.33 -26.30
CA LYS A 112 2.55 17.24 -26.48
C LYS A 112 2.27 17.32 -27.98
N VAL A 113 2.21 16.17 -28.65
CA VAL A 113 1.67 16.11 -30.01
C VAL A 113 0.15 16.05 -29.89
N TYR A 114 -0.53 17.03 -30.48
CA TYR A 114 -1.99 17.18 -30.40
C TYR A 114 -2.69 16.27 -31.43
N ASP A 115 -2.48 14.96 -31.31
CA ASP A 115 -3.18 13.96 -32.13
C ASP A 115 -3.96 13.01 -31.23
N GLY A 116 -5.12 13.51 -30.79
CA GLY A 116 -6.36 12.75 -30.67
C GLY A 116 -6.47 11.66 -29.61
N ASN A 117 -5.54 10.69 -29.48
CA ASN A 117 -5.74 9.57 -28.53
C ASN A 117 -4.56 8.64 -28.20
N LEU A 118 -3.30 8.97 -28.50
CA LEU A 118 -2.17 8.11 -28.07
C LEU A 118 -0.96 8.93 -27.64
N GLU A 119 -0.69 8.99 -26.33
CA GLU A 119 0.65 9.28 -25.82
C GLU A 119 1.60 8.16 -26.27
N LYS A 120 2.13 8.25 -27.49
CA LYS A 120 3.24 7.39 -27.90
C LYS A 120 4.45 7.77 -27.08
N ARG A 121 4.73 7.03 -26.01
CA ARG A 121 6.05 7.01 -25.36
C ARG A 121 7.06 6.43 -26.36
N ARG A 122 7.52 7.25 -27.31
CA ARG A 122 8.60 6.83 -28.21
C ARG A 122 9.95 6.99 -27.51
N ALA A 123 10.44 5.81 -27.16
CA ALA A 123 11.82 5.40 -26.97
C ALA A 123 12.66 6.16 -25.92
N ASN A 124 13.06 5.40 -24.89
CA ASN A 124 14.33 5.59 -24.21
C ASN A 124 15.47 5.42 -25.23
N VAL A 125 15.68 6.38 -26.14
CA VAL A 125 16.87 6.43 -27.00
C VAL A 125 18.11 6.83 -26.18
N GLY A 126 17.92 7.31 -24.94
CA GLY A 126 18.97 7.90 -24.12
C GLY A 126 19.62 7.01 -23.07
N ASN A 127 19.32 5.71 -22.98
CA ASN A 127 20.03 4.82 -22.03
C ASN A 127 21.27 4.14 -22.64
N MET A 128 21.58 4.44 -23.91
CA MET A 128 22.95 4.36 -24.39
C MET A 128 23.60 5.73 -24.19
N LEU A 129 24.00 6.06 -22.96
CA LEU A 129 25.30 6.72 -22.87
C LEU A 129 26.25 5.79 -23.63
N HIS A 130 27.09 6.31 -24.52
CA HIS A 130 28.11 5.49 -25.17
C HIS A 130 28.98 4.89 -24.05
N SER A 131 28.69 3.66 -23.63
CA SER A 131 29.68 2.89 -22.90
C SER A 131 30.77 2.59 -23.92
N HIS A 132 32.02 2.83 -23.55
CA HIS A 132 33.12 2.40 -24.38
C HIS A 132 33.03 0.89 -24.52
N ARG A 133 32.71 0.39 -25.72
CA ARG A 133 32.86 -1.03 -26.04
C ARG A 133 34.35 -1.31 -26.10
N THR A 134 34.86 -2.10 -25.16
CA THR A 134 36.24 -2.62 -25.25
C THR A 134 36.26 -3.85 -26.14
N VAL A 135 37.42 -4.16 -26.73
CA VAL A 135 37.63 -5.38 -27.53
C VAL A 135 37.35 -6.63 -26.66
N GLU A 136 37.64 -6.55 -25.36
CA GLU A 136 37.39 -7.60 -24.38
C GLU A 136 35.91 -7.93 -24.23
N GLU A 137 35.03 -6.92 -24.20
CA GLU A 137 33.58 -7.13 -24.16
C GLU A 137 33.07 -7.82 -25.42
N GLN A 138 33.68 -7.56 -26.58
CA GLN A 138 33.34 -8.25 -27.83
C GLN A 138 33.83 -9.70 -27.85
N MET A 139 35.00 -9.98 -27.24
CA MET A 139 35.59 -11.32 -27.21
C MET A 139 35.09 -12.20 -26.05
N LYS A 140 34.40 -11.61 -25.05
CA LYS A 140 33.87 -12.33 -23.88
C LYS A 140 32.95 -13.50 -24.25
N ASP A 141 32.17 -13.36 -25.32
CA ASP A 141 31.27 -14.42 -25.76
C ASP A 141 32.00 -15.58 -26.43
N LEU A 142 33.20 -15.35 -27.00
CA LEU A 142 34.08 -16.42 -27.50
C LEU A 142 34.68 -17.23 -26.34
N ILE A 143 35.06 -16.56 -25.25
CA ILE A 143 35.59 -17.20 -24.03
C ILE A 143 34.53 -18.07 -23.35
N ARG A 144 33.23 -17.71 -23.43
CA ARG A 144 32.16 -18.55 -22.88
C ARG A 144 31.92 -19.84 -23.66
N LEU A 145 32.32 -19.88 -24.93
CA LEU A 145 32.12 -21.02 -25.82
C LEU A 145 33.25 -22.05 -25.76
N THR A 146 34.38 -21.74 -25.09
CA THR A 146 35.42 -22.74 -24.84
C THR A 146 34.88 -23.77 -23.84
N ARG A 147 34.35 -24.88 -24.39
CA ARG A 147 34.23 -26.13 -23.66
C ARG A 147 35.64 -26.65 -23.40
N TRP A 148 35.84 -27.16 -22.19
CA TRP A 148 37.03 -27.91 -21.85
C TRP A 148 36.89 -29.27 -22.51
N ASP A 149 37.82 -29.62 -23.39
CA ASP A 149 38.02 -31.01 -23.87
C ASP A 149 38.68 -31.85 -22.76
#